data_AF-A0A7V9L6F9-F1
#
_entry.id   AF-A0A7V9L6F9-F1
#
_cell.length_a   1.000
_cell.length_b   1.000
_cell.length_c   1.000
_cell.angle_alpha   90.00
_cell.angle_beta   90.00
_cell.angle_gamma   90.00
#
_symmetry.space_group_name_H-M   'P 1'
#
loop_
_entity.id
_entity.type
_entity.pdbx_description
1 polymer ?
#
loop_
_entity_poly.entity_id
_entity_poly.type
_entity_poly.pdbx_seq_one_letter_code
_entity_poly.pdbx_strand_id
1 'polypeptide(L)'
;MPIPARPPADDATKTATQLAIIILVSALMLNVLFFFLSGFYFEDKRASQGLMSEITSSTVSSTRVAFGIFSGLTAVLLAASMFQPKWVGHGIAAVMGLASLIAAVAAFRAGTPMSLGVSLVVIGFLYPALVVLSLLRTSRAAWAFLCALCWVLGVIMLFGAPKIRSQIDIGLWTAMIIPGLLIVGAIGLTMVRREYRDR
;
A
#
# COMPACT_ATOMS: atom_id res chain seq x y z
N MET A 1 -38.58 -15.75 18.25
CA MET A 1 -37.85 -14.47 18.38
C MET A 1 -37.88 -13.77 17.03
N PRO A 2 -38.34 -12.52 16.92
CA PRO A 2 -38.32 -11.79 15.66
C PRO A 2 -36.87 -11.52 15.23
N ILE A 3 -36.56 -11.77 13.96
CA ILE A 3 -35.27 -11.44 13.36
C ILE A 3 -35.22 -9.91 13.24
N PRO A 4 -34.18 -9.22 13.79
CA PRO A 4 -34.08 -7.77 13.67
C PRO A 4 -34.00 -7.37 12.20
N ALA A 5 -34.75 -6.32 11.84
CA ALA A 5 -34.81 -5.79 10.48
C ALA A 5 -33.40 -5.40 10.00
N ARG A 6 -33.05 -5.79 8.77
CA ARG A 6 -31.77 -5.47 8.15
C ARG A 6 -31.68 -3.93 8.00
N PRO A 7 -30.60 -3.27 8.47
CA PRO A 7 -30.44 -1.84 8.25
C PRO A 7 -30.42 -1.53 6.74
N PRO A 8 -30.95 -0.37 6.33
CA PRO A 8 -31.07 -0.02 4.91
C PRO A 8 -29.70 -0.03 4.22
N ALA A 9 -29.68 -0.50 2.98
CA ALA A 9 -28.46 -0.67 2.20
C ALA A 9 -27.70 0.66 2.04
N ASP A 10 -28.36 1.81 2.06
CA ASP A 10 -27.73 3.12 1.87
C ASP A 10 -26.73 3.49 2.97
N ASP A 11 -26.93 3.07 4.21
CA ASP A 11 -26.15 3.61 5.33
C ASP A 11 -24.69 3.13 5.34
N ALA A 12 -24.43 1.84 5.13
CA ALA A 12 -23.04 1.38 5.16
C ALA A 12 -22.25 1.71 3.89
N THR A 13 -22.90 2.01 2.76
CA THR A 13 -22.19 2.59 1.59
C THR A 13 -21.71 3.99 1.93
N LYS A 14 -22.57 4.81 2.56
CA LYS A 14 -22.19 6.14 3.06
C LYS A 14 -21.05 6.06 4.08
N THR A 15 -21.10 5.12 5.05
CA THR A 15 -20.02 4.93 6.02
C THR A 15 -18.70 4.53 5.35
N ALA A 16 -18.72 3.59 4.39
CA ALA A 16 -17.52 3.16 3.69
C ALA A 16 -16.90 4.29 2.86
N THR A 17 -17.72 5.07 2.15
CA THR A 17 -17.28 6.25 1.41
C THR A 17 -16.73 7.32 2.34
N GLN A 18 -17.38 7.59 3.48
CA GLN A 18 -16.87 8.52 4.50
C GLN A 18 -15.51 8.08 5.04
N LEU A 19 -15.34 6.79 5.34
CA LEU A 19 -14.06 6.24 5.80
C LEU A 19 -12.96 6.37 4.74
N ALA A 20 -13.28 6.07 3.47
CA ALA A 20 -12.37 6.25 2.36
C ALA A 20 -11.97 7.72 2.16
N ILE A 21 -12.92 8.66 2.30
CA ILE A 21 -12.66 10.10 2.24
C ILE A 21 -11.78 10.54 3.42
N ILE A 22 -12.09 10.10 4.64
CA ILE A 22 -11.28 10.43 5.83
C ILE A 22 -9.85 9.93 5.65
N ILE A 23 -9.67 8.69 5.16
CA ILE A 23 -8.34 8.15 4.89
C ILE A 23 -7.64 8.93 3.78
N LEU A 24 -8.32 9.25 2.68
CA LEU A 24 -7.78 10.05 1.57
C LEU A 24 -7.34 11.43 2.06
N VAL A 25 -8.20 12.14 2.79
CA VAL A 25 -7.92 13.48 3.32
C VAL A 25 -6.79 13.44 4.34
N SER A 26 -6.79 12.45 5.26
CA SER A 26 -5.72 12.28 6.24
C SER A 26 -4.38 11.97 5.56
N ALA A 27 -4.39 11.11 4.54
CA ALA A 27 -3.21 10.81 3.75
C ALA A 27 -2.69 12.06 3.02
N LEU A 28 -3.57 12.85 2.38
CA LEU A 28 -3.20 14.11 1.74
C LEU A 28 -2.67 15.15 2.75
N MET A 29 -3.27 15.28 3.92
CA MET A 29 -2.82 16.19 4.98
C MET A 29 -1.45 15.79 5.53
N LEU A 30 -1.27 14.52 5.87
CA LEU A 30 0.03 13.99 6.32
C LEU A 30 1.10 14.17 5.24
N ASN A 31 0.71 14.05 3.98
CA ASN A 31 1.58 14.22 2.82
C ASN A 31 2.05 15.67 2.67
N VAL A 32 1.12 16.64 2.73
CA VAL A 32 1.46 18.07 2.74
C VAL A 32 2.33 18.42 3.94
N LEU A 33 1.94 18.01 5.15
CA LEU A 33 2.71 18.26 6.36
C LEU A 33 4.13 17.69 6.24
N PHE A 34 4.25 16.47 5.76
CA PHE A 34 5.55 15.85 5.57
C PHE A 34 6.38 16.57 4.51
N PHE A 35 5.81 17.01 3.39
CA PHE A 35 6.54 17.79 2.38
C PHE A 35 7.26 18.98 3.03
N PHE A 36 6.58 19.72 3.89
CA PHE A 36 7.16 20.81 4.66
C PHE A 36 8.21 20.32 5.68
N LEU A 37 7.91 19.31 6.49
CA LEU A 37 8.84 18.75 7.48
C LEU A 37 10.12 18.21 6.84
N SER A 38 10.03 17.62 5.63
CA SER A 38 11.17 17.16 4.87
C SER A 38 12.07 18.32 4.42
N GLY A 39 11.48 19.46 4.06
CA GLY A 39 12.21 20.69 3.77
C GLY A 39 13.04 21.14 4.96
N PHE A 40 12.40 21.28 6.13
CA PHE A 40 13.08 21.66 7.37
C PHE A 40 14.17 20.67 7.79
N TYR A 41 13.93 19.36 7.63
CA TYR A 41 14.94 18.33 7.92
C TYR A 41 16.18 18.46 7.04
N PHE A 42 16.01 18.67 5.73
CA PHE A 42 17.15 18.82 4.82
C PHE A 42 17.89 20.14 5.03
N GLU A 43 17.19 21.22 5.40
CA GLU A 43 17.80 22.49 5.76
C GLU A 43 18.60 22.39 7.07
N ASP A 44 18.02 21.78 8.11
CA ASP A 44 18.70 21.55 9.39
C ASP A 44 19.93 20.64 9.22
N LYS A 45 19.82 19.58 8.42
CA LYS A 45 20.98 18.71 8.11
C LYS A 45 22.08 19.39 7.32
N ARG A 46 21.72 20.31 6.41
CA ARG A 46 22.70 21.17 5.71
C ARG A 46 23.40 22.14 6.66
N ALA A 47 22.68 22.68 7.65
CA ALA A 47 23.23 23.62 8.61
C ALA A 47 24.08 22.94 9.71
N SER A 48 23.69 21.76 10.17
CA SER A 48 24.30 21.07 11.33
C SER A 48 25.51 20.20 11.00
N GLN A 49 25.66 19.73 9.76
CA GLN A 49 26.78 18.87 9.35
C GLN A 49 27.55 19.52 8.22
N GLY A 50 28.53 20.37 8.57
CA GLY A 50 29.44 21.06 7.64
C GLY A 50 30.33 20.17 6.76
N LEU A 51 29.96 18.90 6.56
CA LEU A 51 30.70 17.86 5.85
C LEU A 51 29.82 16.98 4.93
N MET A 52 28.51 17.23 4.77
CA MET A 52 27.70 16.46 3.82
C MET A 52 27.82 17.03 2.40
N SER A 53 28.88 16.66 1.69
CA SER A 53 28.99 16.83 0.23
C SER A 53 27.97 15.98 -0.56
N GLU A 54 27.21 15.11 0.11
CA GLU A 54 26.30 14.14 -0.53
C GLU A 54 24.84 14.63 -0.68
N ILE A 55 24.35 15.57 0.14
CA ILE A 55 22.98 16.11 0.00
C ILE A 55 22.97 17.28 -0.98
N THR A 56 23.16 16.92 -2.25
CA THR A 56 23.08 17.84 -3.39
C THR A 56 21.63 18.33 -3.60
N SER A 57 21.47 19.48 -4.24
CA SER A 57 20.15 19.99 -4.65
C SER A 57 19.42 19.01 -5.59
N SER A 58 20.16 18.23 -6.38
CA SER A 58 19.61 17.19 -7.24
C SER A 58 18.99 16.04 -6.42
N THR A 59 19.63 15.58 -5.34
CA THR A 59 19.07 14.56 -4.44
C THR A 59 17.77 15.03 -3.76
N VAL A 60 17.71 16.30 -3.33
CA VAL A 60 16.49 16.86 -2.74
C VAL A 60 15.37 16.96 -3.78
N SER A 61 15.70 17.40 -5.00
CA SER A 61 14.74 17.52 -6.11
C SER A 61 14.20 16.14 -6.53
N SER A 62 15.08 15.16 -6.75
CA SER A 62 14.66 13.79 -7.13
C SER A 62 13.79 13.14 -6.05
N THR A 63 14.09 13.37 -4.78
CA THR A 63 13.29 12.93 -3.64
C THR A 63 11.88 13.54 -3.67
N ARG A 64 11.76 14.85 -3.95
CA ARG A 64 10.48 15.55 -4.05
C ARG A 64 9.66 15.09 -5.27
N VAL A 65 10.31 14.84 -6.41
CA VAL A 65 9.65 14.31 -7.62
C VAL A 65 9.12 12.89 -7.38
N ALA A 66 9.96 11.99 -6.84
CA ALA A 66 9.54 10.63 -6.49
C ALA A 66 8.37 10.64 -5.51
N PHE A 67 8.41 11.54 -4.53
CA PHE A 67 7.31 11.76 -3.59
C PHE A 67 6.03 12.24 -4.28
N GLY A 68 6.11 13.25 -5.15
CA GLY A 68 4.96 13.76 -5.90
C GLY A 68 4.31 12.67 -6.77
N ILE A 69 5.13 11.85 -7.44
CA ILE A 69 4.66 10.71 -8.24
C ILE A 69 3.95 9.68 -7.37
N PHE A 70 4.56 9.26 -6.25
CA PHE A 70 3.93 8.32 -5.33
C PHE A 70 2.58 8.84 -4.80
N SER A 71 2.56 10.10 -4.39
CA SER A 71 1.39 10.78 -3.84
C SER A 71 0.27 10.84 -4.87
N GLY A 72 0.59 11.23 -6.10
CA GLY A 72 -0.35 11.28 -7.22
C GLY A 72 -0.89 9.89 -7.56
N LEU A 73 -0.02 8.88 -7.69
CA LEU A 73 -0.44 7.50 -7.96
C LEU A 73 -1.35 6.94 -6.86
N THR A 74 -1.00 7.17 -5.59
CA THR A 74 -1.79 6.74 -4.44
C THR A 74 -3.15 7.43 -4.44
N ALA A 75 -3.20 8.74 -4.68
CA ALA A 75 -4.44 9.49 -4.75
C ALA A 75 -5.33 9.02 -5.92
N VAL A 76 -4.75 8.77 -7.10
CA VAL A 76 -5.47 8.25 -8.27
C VAL A 76 -6.03 6.86 -7.98
N LEU A 77 -5.24 5.96 -7.39
CA LEU A 77 -5.69 4.60 -7.07
C LEU A 77 -6.75 4.60 -5.97
N LEU A 78 -6.63 5.49 -4.97
CA LEU A 78 -7.63 5.64 -3.93
C LEU A 78 -8.93 6.21 -4.51
N ALA A 79 -8.86 7.22 -5.39
CA ALA A 79 -10.02 7.72 -6.12
C ALA A 79 -10.64 6.63 -7.01
N ALA A 80 -9.82 5.88 -7.76
CA ALA A 80 -10.30 4.76 -8.58
C ALA A 80 -10.99 3.69 -7.72
N SER A 81 -10.50 3.42 -6.51
CA SER A 81 -11.12 2.48 -5.58
C SER A 81 -12.50 2.94 -5.11
N MET A 82 -12.83 4.22 -5.18
CA MET A 82 -14.19 4.72 -4.88
C MET A 82 -15.19 4.34 -5.98
N PHE A 83 -14.75 4.29 -7.24
CA PHE A 83 -15.62 3.95 -8.38
C PHE A 83 -15.68 2.45 -8.65
N GLN A 84 -14.56 1.76 -8.52
CA GLN A 84 -14.44 0.33 -8.82
C GLN A 84 -13.65 -0.41 -7.72
N PRO A 85 -14.13 -0.44 -6.47
CA PRO A 85 -13.39 -0.99 -5.32
C PRO A 85 -12.99 -2.44 -5.53
N LYS A 86 -13.88 -3.23 -6.16
CA LYS A 86 -13.64 -4.65 -6.47
C LYS A 86 -12.40 -4.84 -7.33
N TRP A 87 -12.38 -4.21 -8.51
CA TRP A 87 -11.32 -4.41 -9.49
C TRP A 87 -10.01 -3.79 -9.06
N VAL A 88 -10.06 -2.60 -8.45
CA VAL A 88 -8.85 -1.92 -7.95
C VAL A 88 -8.22 -2.69 -6.79
N GLY A 89 -9.02 -3.11 -5.80
CA GLY A 89 -8.50 -3.84 -4.64
C GLY A 89 -7.85 -5.17 -5.02
N HIS A 90 -8.50 -5.96 -5.87
CA HIS A 90 -7.95 -7.23 -6.36
C HIS A 90 -6.81 -7.03 -7.36
N GLY A 91 -6.87 -5.99 -8.19
CA GLY A 91 -5.83 -5.64 -9.15
C GLY A 91 -4.53 -5.28 -8.46
N ILE A 92 -4.58 -4.41 -7.45
CA ILE A 92 -3.42 -4.08 -6.61
C ILE A 92 -2.84 -5.35 -5.98
N ALA A 93 -3.70 -6.19 -5.39
CA ALA A 93 -3.26 -7.43 -4.77
C ALA A 93 -2.58 -8.39 -5.77
N ALA A 94 -3.11 -8.52 -7.00
CA ALA A 94 -2.51 -9.34 -8.05
C ALA A 94 -1.15 -8.80 -8.51
N VAL A 95 -1.05 -7.48 -8.74
CA VAL A 95 0.21 -6.81 -9.10
C VAL A 95 1.25 -6.99 -8.00
N MET A 96 0.84 -6.92 -6.73
CA MET A 96 1.74 -7.15 -5.60
C MET A 96 2.25 -8.60 -5.53
N GLY A 97 1.42 -9.58 -5.88
CA GLY A 97 1.85 -10.96 -6.06
C GLY A 97 2.94 -11.09 -7.13
N LEU A 98 2.70 -10.52 -8.32
CA LEU A 98 3.67 -10.54 -9.42
C LEU A 98 4.99 -9.84 -9.04
N ALA A 99 4.90 -8.65 -8.41
CA ALA A 99 6.06 -7.92 -7.94
C ALA A 99 6.88 -8.75 -6.92
N SER A 100 6.19 -9.51 -6.05
CA SER A 100 6.86 -10.41 -5.09
C SER A 100 7.61 -11.55 -5.77
N LEU A 101 7.08 -12.12 -6.86
CA LEU A 101 7.78 -13.14 -7.65
C LEU A 101 9.05 -12.58 -8.30
N ILE A 102 8.97 -11.37 -8.87
CA ILE A 102 10.14 -10.68 -9.45
C ILE A 102 11.19 -10.41 -8.35
N ALA A 103 10.74 -9.92 -7.20
CA ALA A 103 11.61 -9.68 -6.05
C ALA A 103 12.25 -10.97 -5.52
N ALA A 104 11.56 -12.11 -5.56
CA ALA A 104 12.12 -13.40 -5.18
C ALA A 104 13.30 -13.81 -6.08
N VAL A 105 13.17 -13.64 -7.40
CA VAL A 105 14.24 -13.92 -8.36
C VAL A 105 15.46 -13.02 -8.08
N ALA A 106 15.23 -11.72 -7.83
CA ALA A 106 16.29 -10.80 -7.47
C ALA A 106 16.97 -11.20 -6.14
N ALA A 107 16.18 -11.60 -5.13
CA ALA A 107 16.66 -12.02 -3.82
C ALA A 107 17.57 -13.27 -3.92
N PHE A 108 17.19 -14.27 -4.72
CA PHE A 108 18.01 -15.46 -4.93
C PHE A 108 19.30 -15.13 -5.69
N ARG A 109 19.24 -14.26 -6.70
CA ARG A 109 20.44 -13.85 -7.46
C ARG A 109 21.42 -13.02 -6.62
N ALA A 110 20.91 -12.21 -5.71
CA ALA A 110 21.73 -11.37 -4.83
C ALA A 110 22.30 -12.14 -3.62
N GLY A 111 22.06 -13.45 -3.50
CA GLY A 111 22.58 -14.26 -2.38
C GLY A 111 22.00 -13.88 -1.02
N THR A 112 20.80 -13.28 -0.99
CA THR A 112 20.11 -12.94 0.27
C THR A 112 19.71 -14.20 1.04
N PRO A 113 19.39 -14.10 2.36
CA PRO A 113 18.96 -15.26 3.13
C PRO A 113 17.79 -16.00 2.45
N MET A 114 17.93 -17.32 2.30
CA MET A 114 16.98 -18.16 1.54
C MET A 114 15.53 -18.02 2.02
N SER A 115 15.33 -17.78 3.32
CA SER A 115 14.01 -17.53 3.90
C SER A 115 13.29 -16.36 3.24
N LEU A 116 13.99 -15.26 2.91
CA LEU A 116 13.40 -14.10 2.23
C LEU A 116 12.92 -14.47 0.82
N GLY A 117 13.78 -15.11 0.02
CA GLY A 117 13.44 -15.54 -1.33
C GLY A 117 12.24 -16.49 -1.33
N VAL A 118 12.22 -17.48 -0.44
CA VAL A 118 11.10 -18.42 -0.30
C VAL A 118 9.82 -17.71 0.14
N SER A 119 9.88 -16.80 1.13
CA SER A 119 8.72 -16.02 1.56
C SER A 119 8.13 -15.18 0.41
N LEU A 120 8.98 -14.56 -0.42
CA LEU A 120 8.56 -13.78 -1.58
C LEU A 120 7.91 -14.67 -2.66
N VAL A 121 8.41 -15.89 -2.88
CA VAL A 121 7.76 -16.88 -3.76
C VAL A 121 6.38 -17.26 -3.22
N VAL A 122 6.29 -17.60 -1.93
CA VAL A 122 5.02 -18.00 -1.30
C VAL A 122 3.99 -16.88 -1.43
N ILE A 123 4.35 -15.66 -1.02
CA ILE A 123 3.48 -14.48 -1.14
C ILE A 123 3.12 -14.25 -2.61
N GLY A 124 4.08 -14.38 -3.51
CA GLY A 124 3.91 -14.15 -4.94
C GLY A 124 2.91 -15.08 -5.62
N PHE A 125 2.80 -16.34 -5.18
CA PHE A 125 1.76 -17.27 -5.65
C PHE A 125 0.46 -17.16 -4.86
N LEU A 126 0.55 -16.89 -3.56
CA LEU A 126 -0.60 -16.81 -2.66
C LEU A 126 -1.53 -15.65 -3.05
N TYR A 127 -0.98 -14.48 -3.38
CA TYR A 127 -1.76 -13.31 -3.80
C TYR A 127 -2.65 -13.58 -5.03
N PRO A 128 -2.11 -14.01 -6.19
CA PRO A 128 -2.91 -14.32 -7.36
C PRO A 128 -3.91 -15.46 -7.11
N ALA A 129 -3.52 -16.50 -6.36
CA ALA A 129 -4.41 -17.59 -6.02
C ALA A 129 -5.62 -17.10 -5.20
N LEU A 130 -5.38 -16.28 -4.18
CA LEU A 130 -6.45 -15.67 -3.38
C LEU A 130 -7.30 -14.70 -4.20
N VAL A 131 -6.69 -13.92 -5.11
CA VAL A 131 -7.44 -13.04 -6.02
C VAL A 131 -8.38 -13.85 -6.90
N VAL A 132 -7.91 -14.95 -7.49
CA VAL A 132 -8.73 -15.84 -8.34
C VAL A 132 -9.84 -16.49 -7.52
N LEU A 133 -9.55 -17.02 -6.34
CA LEU A 133 -10.55 -17.61 -5.45
C LEU A 133 -11.58 -16.59 -4.96
N SER A 134 -11.13 -15.37 -4.66
CA SER A 134 -11.98 -14.27 -4.24
C SER A 134 -12.87 -13.80 -5.39
N LEU A 135 -12.31 -13.49 -6.57
CA LEU A 135 -13.08 -12.97 -7.70
C LEU A 135 -13.97 -14.02 -8.37
N LEU A 136 -13.43 -15.19 -8.72
CA LEU A 136 -14.15 -16.16 -9.55
C LEU A 136 -15.07 -17.07 -8.73
N ARG A 137 -14.63 -17.45 -7.52
CA ARG A 137 -15.43 -18.32 -6.64
C ARG A 137 -16.20 -17.55 -5.58
N THR A 138 -16.03 -16.23 -5.51
CA THR A 138 -16.67 -15.37 -4.49
C THR A 138 -16.48 -15.88 -3.07
N SER A 139 -15.32 -16.50 -2.79
CA SER A 139 -15.02 -17.10 -1.48
C SER A 139 -14.76 -16.02 -0.43
N ARG A 140 -15.64 -15.92 0.57
CA ARG A 140 -15.49 -14.99 1.70
C ARG A 140 -14.21 -15.21 2.49
N ALA A 141 -13.79 -16.45 2.67
CA ALA A 141 -12.55 -16.77 3.38
C ALA A 141 -11.33 -16.25 2.62
N ALA A 142 -11.29 -16.47 1.30
CA ALA A 142 -10.20 -15.96 0.45
C ALA A 142 -10.15 -14.42 0.45
N TRP A 143 -11.31 -13.76 0.33
CA TRP A 143 -11.41 -12.30 0.40
C TRP A 143 -10.92 -11.75 1.75
N ALA A 144 -11.38 -12.32 2.86
CA ALA A 144 -11.02 -11.86 4.21
C ALA A 144 -9.52 -12.04 4.45
N PHE A 145 -8.97 -13.18 4.03
CA PHE A 145 -7.55 -13.46 4.17
C PHE A 145 -6.70 -12.53 3.28
N LEU A 146 -7.13 -12.27 2.03
CA LEU A 146 -6.47 -11.31 1.14
C LEU A 146 -6.46 -9.89 1.74
N CYS A 147 -7.59 -9.46 2.30
CA CYS A 147 -7.71 -8.16 2.96
C CYS A 147 -6.78 -8.05 4.19
N ALA A 148 -6.76 -9.06 5.05
CA ALA A 148 -5.87 -9.12 6.21
C ALA A 148 -4.40 -9.07 5.79
N LEU A 149 -4.04 -9.82 4.75
CA LEU A 149 -2.68 -9.90 4.25
C LEU A 149 -2.21 -8.55 3.66
N CYS A 150 -3.07 -7.85 2.92
CA CYS A 150 -2.80 -6.47 2.47
C CYS A 150 -2.59 -5.50 3.64
N TRP A 151 -3.43 -5.56 4.68
CA TRP A 151 -3.27 -4.71 5.86
C TRP A 151 -1.97 -5.00 6.61
N VAL A 152 -1.71 -6.27 6.93
CA VAL A 152 -0.53 -6.68 7.70
C VAL A 152 0.75 -6.34 6.96
N LEU A 153 0.86 -6.68 5.67
CA LEU A 153 2.05 -6.36 4.89
C LEU A 153 2.18 -4.85 4.66
N GLY A 154 1.08 -4.15 4.40
CA GLY A 154 1.09 -2.69 4.26
C GLY A 154 1.66 -2.01 5.49
N VAL A 155 1.21 -2.40 6.70
CA VAL A 155 1.69 -1.84 7.96
C VAL A 155 3.15 -2.25 8.24
N ILE A 156 3.49 -3.53 8.12
CA ILE A 156 4.86 -4.01 8.38
C ILE A 156 5.85 -3.34 7.43
N MET A 157 5.53 -3.24 6.14
CA MET A 157 6.40 -2.58 5.15
C MET A 157 6.47 -1.07 5.37
N LEU A 158 5.43 -0.43 5.89
CA LEU A 158 5.47 0.98 6.26
C LEU A 158 6.54 1.24 7.33
N PHE A 159 6.57 0.42 8.38
CA PHE A 159 7.60 0.50 9.42
C PHE A 159 8.97 -0.05 8.97
N GLY A 160 8.98 -0.97 8.01
CA GLY A 160 10.20 -1.53 7.42
C GLY A 160 10.87 -0.62 6.38
N ALA A 161 10.15 0.37 5.83
CA ALA A 161 10.62 1.22 4.75
C ALA A 161 11.97 1.94 5.05
N PRO A 162 12.23 2.47 6.26
CA PRO A 162 13.54 3.07 6.58
C PRO A 162 14.70 2.08 6.48
N LYS A 163 14.48 0.82 6.86
CA LYS A 163 15.50 -0.24 6.77
C LYS A 163 15.75 -0.63 5.31
N ILE A 164 14.69 -0.85 4.54
CA ILE A 164 14.78 -1.17 3.10
C ILE A 164 15.51 -0.06 2.35
N ARG A 165 15.18 1.20 2.65
CA ARG A 165 15.86 2.38 2.12
C ARG A 165 17.37 2.30 2.31
N SER A 166 17.83 2.02 3.53
CA SER A 166 19.26 1.95 3.85
C SER A 166 19.99 0.80 3.15
N GLN A 167 19.29 -0.26 2.76
CA GLN A 167 19.91 -1.43 2.14
C GLN A 167 20.00 -1.35 0.61
N ILE A 168 19.06 -0.64 -0.03
CA ILE A 168 18.95 -0.57 -1.50
C ILE A 168 19.37 0.82 -2.01
N ASP A 169 19.80 1.72 -1.12
CA ASP A 169 20.15 3.12 -1.41
C ASP A 169 19.09 3.84 -2.27
N ILE A 170 17.82 3.54 -1.97
CA ILE A 170 16.67 4.20 -2.62
C ILE A 170 16.18 5.35 -1.73
N GLY A 171 15.41 6.26 -2.32
CA GLY A 171 14.68 7.26 -1.52
C GLY A 171 13.68 6.58 -0.57
N LEU A 172 13.51 7.15 0.63
CA LEU A 172 12.51 6.66 1.61
C LEU A 172 11.12 6.55 0.96
N TRP A 173 10.80 7.51 0.10
CA TRP A 173 9.52 7.57 -0.60
C TRP A 173 9.30 6.45 -1.58
N THR A 174 10.33 6.10 -2.33
CA THR A 174 10.29 4.94 -3.23
C THR A 174 10.02 3.67 -2.44
N ALA A 175 10.63 3.54 -1.25
CA ALA A 175 10.37 2.43 -0.33
C ALA A 175 8.94 2.44 0.24
N MET A 176 8.31 3.62 0.37
CA MET A 176 6.92 3.76 0.85
C MET A 176 5.85 3.50 -0.22
N ILE A 177 6.23 3.36 -1.50
CA ILE A 177 5.27 3.09 -2.59
C ILE A 177 4.48 1.81 -2.32
N ILE A 178 5.21 0.72 -2.06
CA ILE A 178 4.64 -0.60 -1.86
C ILE A 178 3.66 -0.64 -0.67
N PRO A 179 4.02 -0.19 0.55
CA PRO A 179 3.07 -0.21 1.67
C PRO A 179 1.84 0.68 1.42
N GLY A 180 2.01 1.84 0.77
CA GLY A 180 0.88 2.70 0.40
C GLY A 180 -0.12 2.01 -0.53
N LEU A 181 0.39 1.35 -1.59
CA LEU A 181 -0.44 0.56 -2.50
C LEU A 181 -1.19 -0.55 -1.77
N LEU A 182 -0.52 -1.30 -0.88
CA LEU A 182 -1.14 -2.36 -0.10
C LEU A 182 -2.29 -1.85 0.78
N ILE A 183 -2.14 -0.68 1.40
CA ILE A 183 -3.21 -0.05 2.19
C ILE A 183 -4.39 0.35 1.30
N VAL A 184 -4.14 0.97 0.13
CA VAL A 184 -5.21 1.31 -0.82
C VAL A 184 -5.94 0.05 -1.31
N GLY A 185 -5.20 -1.00 -1.62
CA GLY A 185 -5.76 -2.30 -1.98
C GLY A 185 -6.63 -2.88 -0.86
N ALA A 186 -6.16 -2.80 0.39
CA ALA A 186 -6.93 -3.25 1.55
C ALA A 186 -8.23 -2.45 1.71
N ILE A 187 -8.19 -1.12 1.56
CA ILE A 187 -9.38 -0.26 1.62
C ILE A 187 -10.38 -0.65 0.51
N GLY A 188 -9.93 -0.74 -0.74
CA GLY A 188 -10.79 -1.17 -1.86
C GLY A 188 -11.43 -2.54 -1.61
N LEU A 189 -10.67 -3.49 -1.06
CA LEU A 189 -11.19 -4.80 -0.67
C LEU A 189 -12.23 -4.70 0.47
N THR A 190 -12.02 -3.84 1.47
CA THR A 190 -13.01 -3.65 2.56
C THR A 190 -14.31 -3.04 2.06
N MET A 191 -14.27 -2.17 1.06
CA MET A 191 -15.47 -1.53 0.49
C MET A 191 -16.40 -2.55 -0.18
N VAL A 192 -15.88 -3.66 -0.69
CA VAL A 192 -16.70 -4.74 -1.29
C VAL A 192 -17.16 -5.83 -0.32
N ARG A 193 -16.97 -5.62 1.01
CA ARG A 193 -17.35 -6.59 2.05
C ARG A 193 -18.78 -7.13 1.92
N ARG A 194 -19.73 -6.30 1.49
CA ARG A 194 -21.15 -6.68 1.37
C ARG A 194 -21.38 -7.74 0.29
N GLU A 195 -20.68 -7.66 -0.83
CA GLU A 195 -20.77 -8.67 -1.91
C GLU A 195 -20.38 -10.07 -1.42
N TYR A 196 -19.46 -10.15 -0.45
CA TYR A 196 -18.99 -11.39 0.15
C TYR A 196 -19.74 -11.82 1.42
N ARG A 197 -20.68 -11.00 1.92
CA ARG A 197 -21.49 -11.34 3.11
C ARG A 197 -22.76 -12.10 2.72
N ASP A 198 -23.27 -11.86 1.53
CA ASP A 198 -24.59 -12.32 1.08
C ASP A 198 -24.53 -13.67 0.34
N ARG A 199 -23.39 -14.36 0.40
CA ARG A 199 -23.11 -15.68 -0.16
C ARG A 199 -22.37 -16.52 0.88
#